data_AF-A0A3A9E1S5-F1
#
_entry.id   AF-A0A3A9E1S5-F1
#
_cell.length_a   1.000
_cell.length_b   1.000
_cell.length_c   1.000
_cell.angle_alpha   90.00
_cell.angle_beta   90.00
_cell.angle_gamma   90.00
#
_symmetry.space_group_name_H-M   'P 1'
#
loop_
_entity.id
_entity.type
_entity.pdbx_description
1 polymer ?
#
loop_
_entity_poly.entity_id
_entity_poly.type
_entity_poly.pdbx_seq_one_letter_code
_entity_poly.pdbx_strand_id
1 'polypeptide(L)'
;EEGGWSPTAVGRILENSIYMGTLIQGKRTTKNYKTKELIKKEKKDWIITKKAHEPIISKEIYEIVKELLKKDKRTAPGREKSYLFSGLAQCAACGESMIRKKVKRGDKEYVYYVCVSKKYGTGCLGCSISEEKLLDYTKKVLGEKELISLPMYAKEILIYSDKTIRIIMREGIGQ
;
A
#
# COMPACT_ATOMS: atom_id res chain seq x y z
N GLU A 1 25.83 7.51 19.42
CA GLU A 1 24.36 7.43 19.28
C GLU A 1 23.97 8.07 17.98
N GLU A 2 23.54 7.27 17.00
CA GLU A 2 23.19 7.81 15.68
C GLU A 2 21.77 8.40 15.75
N GLY A 3 21.62 9.67 15.39
CA GLY A 3 20.34 10.37 15.25
C GLY A 3 19.52 9.83 14.06
N GLY A 4 19.15 8.55 14.13
CA GLY A 4 18.43 7.85 13.08
C GLY A 4 16.97 8.29 12.98
N TRP A 5 16.46 8.30 11.75
CA TRP A 5 15.03 8.52 11.49
C TRP A 5 14.20 7.38 12.07
N SER A 6 13.26 7.70 12.97
CA SER A 6 12.30 6.70 13.45
C SER A 6 11.18 6.47 12.42
N PRO A 7 10.69 5.21 12.25
CA PRO A 7 9.55 4.94 11.36
C PRO A 7 8.31 5.77 11.69
N THR A 8 8.10 6.05 12.98
CA THR A 8 7.01 6.91 13.47
C THR A 8 7.17 8.37 13.03
N ALA A 9 8.40 8.90 13.04
CA ALA A 9 8.67 10.25 12.55
C ALA A 9 8.43 10.34 11.03
N VAL A 10 8.90 9.35 10.26
CA VAL A 10 8.66 9.29 8.81
C VAL A 10 7.16 9.16 8.50
N GLY A 11 6.43 8.31 9.25
CA GLY A 11 4.98 8.17 9.10
C GLY A 11 4.23 9.50 9.32
N ARG A 12 4.63 10.29 10.32
CA ARG A 12 4.05 11.63 10.56
C ARG A 12 4.29 12.59 9.40
N ILE A 13 5.44 12.50 8.74
CA ILE A 13 5.76 13.31 7.55
C ILE A 13 4.84 12.91 6.40
N LEU A 14 4.72 11.61 6.11
CA LEU A 14 3.89 11.11 5.00
C LEU A 14 2.40 11.44 5.17
N GLU A 15 1.90 11.48 6.41
CA GLU A 15 0.49 11.83 6.68
C GLU A 15 0.21 13.34 6.62
N ASN A 16 1.24 14.20 6.58
CA ASN A 16 1.07 15.63 6.74
C ASN A 16 0.53 16.30 5.45
N SER A 17 -0.66 16.88 5.53
CA SER A 17 -1.31 17.56 4.39
C SER A 17 -0.64 18.88 3.99
N ILE A 18 0.28 19.39 4.81
CA ILE A 18 1.05 20.61 4.51
C ILE A 18 1.86 20.39 3.23
N TYR A 19 2.40 19.20 2.98
CA TYR A 19 3.17 18.94 1.75
C TYR A 19 2.34 19.08 0.46
N MET A 20 1.00 19.02 0.56
CA MET A 20 0.05 19.27 -0.53
C MET A 20 -0.44 20.74 -0.56
N GLY A 21 0.19 21.64 0.19
CA GLY A 21 -0.21 23.04 0.31
C GLY A 21 -1.48 23.27 1.14
N THR A 22 -1.94 22.29 1.92
CA THR A 22 -3.13 22.41 2.77
C THR A 22 -2.74 22.55 4.25
N LEU A 23 -3.02 23.74 4.80
CA LEU A 23 -2.75 24.06 6.19
C LEU A 23 -3.97 23.75 7.06
N ILE A 24 -3.76 22.99 8.14
CA ILE A 24 -4.80 22.66 9.11
C ILE A 24 -4.39 23.17 10.48
N GLN A 25 -5.14 24.14 11.00
CA GLN A 25 -4.93 24.79 12.29
C GLN A 25 -6.12 24.58 13.23
N GLY A 26 -5.93 24.89 14.52
CA GLY A 26 -7.01 24.83 15.51
C GLY A 26 -7.41 23.42 15.96
N LYS A 27 -6.57 22.40 15.74
CA LYS A 27 -6.87 20.99 16.13
C LYS A 27 -7.11 20.79 17.62
N ARG A 28 -6.58 21.70 18.45
CA ARG A 28 -6.71 21.68 19.91
C ARG A 28 -7.07 23.07 20.42
N THR A 29 -7.81 23.12 21.50
CA THR A 29 -8.15 24.35 22.24
C THR A 29 -8.01 24.09 23.72
N THR A 30 -7.92 25.15 24.51
CA THR A 30 -7.98 25.05 25.97
C THR A 30 -9.42 25.33 26.41
N LYS A 31 -9.94 24.54 27.37
CA LYS A 31 -11.31 24.75 27.90
C LYS A 31 -11.47 26.12 28.56
N ASN A 32 -10.44 26.52 29.30
CA ASN A 32 -10.39 27.79 30.03
C ASN A 32 -8.92 28.19 30.22
N TYR A 33 -8.63 29.49 30.22
CA TYR A 33 -7.26 30.01 30.37
C TYR A 33 -6.61 29.63 31.71
N LYS A 34 -7.44 29.36 32.74
CA LYS A 34 -7.01 28.97 34.09
C LYS A 34 -6.70 27.48 34.23
N THR A 35 -7.45 26.60 33.57
CA THR A 35 -7.31 25.15 33.77
C THR A 35 -6.28 24.51 32.84
N LYS A 36 -5.82 25.20 31.78
CA LYS A 36 -4.79 24.72 30.81
C LYS A 36 -5.06 23.31 30.22
N GLU A 37 -6.24 22.75 30.42
CA GLU A 37 -6.65 21.46 29.89
C GLU A 37 -6.83 21.55 28.37
N LEU A 38 -6.01 20.80 27.63
CA LEU A 38 -6.11 20.71 26.18
C LEU A 38 -7.26 19.78 25.76
N ILE A 39 -8.25 20.35 25.08
CA ILE A 39 -9.34 19.64 24.42
C ILE A 39 -9.02 19.49 22.93
N LYS A 40 -9.24 18.30 22.39
CA LYS A 40 -9.16 18.03 20.95
C LYS A 40 -10.48 18.47 20.29
N LYS A 41 -10.41 19.36 19.31
CA LYS A 41 -11.60 19.81 18.57
C LYS A 41 -12.05 18.78 17.55
N GLU A 42 -13.35 18.76 17.25
CA GLU A 42 -13.88 17.97 16.14
C GLU A 42 -13.33 18.47 14.80
N LYS A 43 -13.30 17.58 13.79
CA LYS A 43 -12.76 17.92 12.47
C LYS A 43 -13.50 19.08 11.77
N LYS A 44 -14.78 19.30 12.13
CA LYS A 44 -15.61 20.38 11.60
C LYS A 44 -15.14 21.76 12.07
N ASP A 45 -14.56 21.84 13.27
CA ASP A 45 -14.09 23.08 13.87
C ASP A 45 -12.62 23.40 13.53
N TRP A 46 -12.01 22.58 12.67
CA TRP A 46 -10.64 22.80 12.21
C TRP A 46 -10.63 23.89 11.15
N ILE A 47 -9.68 24.81 11.27
CA ILE A 47 -9.46 25.84 10.27
C ILE A 47 -8.61 25.20 9.17
N ILE A 48 -9.22 24.97 8.00
CA ILE A 48 -8.58 24.33 6.86
C ILE A 48 -8.41 25.36 5.74
N THR A 49 -7.16 25.76 5.50
CA THR A 49 -6.81 26.65 4.39
C THR A 49 -6.19 25.82 3.28
N LYS A 50 -6.91 25.67 2.17
CA LYS A 50 -6.41 25.01 0.96
C LYS A 50 -5.51 25.98 0.18
N LYS A 51 -4.46 25.46 -0.46
CA LYS A 51 -3.49 26.23 -1.27
C LYS A 51 -2.86 27.41 -0.50
N ALA A 52 -2.46 27.16 0.75
CA ALA A 52 -1.81 28.17 1.59
C ALA A 52 -0.37 28.50 1.12
N HIS A 53 0.27 27.56 0.43
CA HIS A 53 1.59 27.72 -0.17
C HIS A 53 1.74 26.77 -1.37
N GLU A 54 2.83 26.92 -2.11
CA GLU A 54 3.19 26.01 -3.21
C GLU A 54 3.36 24.57 -2.70
N PRO A 55 2.62 23.60 -3.25
CA PRO A 55 2.69 22.21 -2.82
C PRO A 55 4.03 21.59 -3.22
N ILE A 56 4.63 20.82 -2.31
CA ILE A 56 5.85 20.02 -2.57
C ILE A 56 5.48 18.73 -3.32
N ILE A 57 4.31 18.16 -3.03
CA ILE A 57 3.78 16.97 -3.70
C ILE A 57 2.39 17.25 -4.23
N SER A 58 2.05 16.60 -5.36
CA SER A 58 0.71 16.68 -5.91
C SER A 58 -0.32 16.03 -4.99
N LYS A 59 -1.59 16.41 -5.16
CA LYS A 59 -2.69 15.84 -4.39
C LYS A 59 -2.85 14.35 -4.67
N GLU A 60 -2.64 13.95 -5.91
CA GLU A 60 -2.72 12.58 -6.40
C GLU A 60 -1.69 11.70 -5.69
N ILE A 61 -0.42 12.14 -5.66
CA ILE A 61 0.67 11.44 -4.96
C ILE A 61 0.36 11.31 -3.47
N TYR A 62 -0.13 12.38 -2.83
CA TYR A 62 -0.48 12.35 -1.42
C TYR A 62 -1.61 11.35 -1.11
N GLU A 63 -2.63 11.28 -1.96
CA GLU A 63 -3.72 10.31 -1.83
C GLU A 63 -3.24 8.86 -2.01
N ILE A 64 -2.34 8.62 -2.97
CA ILE A 64 -1.70 7.31 -3.18
C ILE A 64 -0.90 6.90 -1.94
N VAL A 65 -0.07 7.79 -1.39
CA VAL A 65 0.71 7.52 -0.17
C VAL A 65 -0.22 7.17 0.99
N LYS A 66 -1.31 7.92 1.18
CA LYS A 66 -2.31 7.61 2.21
C LYS A 66 -2.97 6.25 2.02
N GLU A 67 -3.31 5.89 0.78
CA GLU A 67 -3.87 4.58 0.48
C GLU A 67 -2.86 3.47 0.79
N LEU A 68 -1.59 3.67 0.42
CA LEU A 68 -0.50 2.74 0.70
C LEU A 68 -0.23 2.56 2.19
N LEU A 69 -0.32 3.64 2.99
CA LEU A 69 -0.21 3.57 4.45
C LEU A 69 -1.38 2.82 5.09
N LYS A 70 -2.60 2.92 4.52
CA LYS A 70 -3.77 2.19 4.99
C LYS A 70 -3.74 0.71 4.63
N LYS A 71 -3.12 0.36 3.49
CA LYS A 71 -2.95 -1.04 3.09
C LYS A 71 -2.04 -1.71 4.10
N ASP A 72 -2.65 -2.46 5.02
CA ASP A 72 -1.97 -3.21 6.06
C ASP A 72 -1.09 -4.30 5.43
N LYS A 73 0.15 -3.96 5.11
CA LYS A 73 1.20 -4.92 4.76
C LYS A 73 1.72 -5.53 6.05
N ARG A 74 0.85 -6.19 6.82
CA ARG A 74 1.24 -6.99 7.99
C ARG A 74 2.34 -7.94 7.55
N THR A 75 3.58 -7.61 7.90
CA THR A 75 4.70 -8.52 7.71
C THR A 75 4.46 -9.69 8.65
N ALA A 76 4.51 -10.90 8.12
CA ALA A 76 4.37 -12.10 8.94
C ALA A 76 5.37 -12.04 10.11
N PRO A 77 4.97 -12.46 11.33
CA PRO A 77 5.84 -12.39 12.50
C PRO A 77 7.19 -13.10 12.22
N GLY A 78 8.29 -12.43 12.54
CA GLY A 78 9.65 -12.92 12.28
C GLY A 78 10.23 -12.62 10.90
N ARG A 79 9.60 -11.74 10.10
CA ARG A 79 10.21 -11.25 8.85
C ARG A 79 10.32 -9.73 8.84
N GLU A 80 11.35 -9.25 8.17
CA GLU A 80 11.68 -7.83 8.04
C GLU A 80 11.18 -7.22 6.70
N LYS A 81 10.90 -8.05 5.69
CA LYS A 81 10.51 -7.60 4.33
C LYS A 81 9.23 -8.25 3.82
N SER A 82 8.33 -7.43 3.27
CA SER A 82 7.18 -7.86 2.48
C SER A 82 7.61 -8.33 1.09
N TYR A 83 6.91 -9.29 0.49
CA TYR A 83 7.18 -9.71 -0.89
C TYR A 83 6.62 -8.69 -1.90
N LEU A 84 7.21 -8.66 -3.10
CA LEU A 84 6.88 -7.69 -4.16
C LEU A 84 5.37 -7.60 -4.45
N PHE A 85 4.68 -8.74 -4.54
CA PHE A 85 3.26 -8.80 -4.87
C PHE A 85 2.34 -8.86 -3.63
N SER A 86 2.90 -8.77 -2.42
CA SER A 86 2.12 -8.79 -1.18
C SER A 86 1.20 -7.57 -1.09
N GLY A 87 -0.11 -7.81 -0.91
CA GLY A 87 -1.12 -6.76 -0.86
C GLY A 87 -1.49 -6.15 -2.22
N LEU A 88 -0.92 -6.67 -3.32
CA LEU A 88 -1.26 -6.28 -4.70
C LEU A 88 -1.95 -7.42 -5.47
N ALA A 89 -1.47 -8.65 -5.32
CA ALA A 89 -2.02 -9.79 -6.05
C ALA A 89 -3.36 -10.27 -5.44
N GLN A 90 -4.39 -10.29 -6.28
CA GLN A 90 -5.75 -10.70 -5.96
C GLN A 90 -6.26 -11.73 -6.96
N CYS A 91 -7.16 -12.59 -6.51
CA CYS A 91 -7.83 -13.56 -7.36
C CYS A 91 -9.00 -12.89 -8.08
N ALA A 92 -8.99 -12.87 -9.41
CA ALA A 92 -10.07 -12.27 -10.20
C ALA A 92 -11.42 -13.01 -10.05
N ALA A 93 -11.38 -14.31 -9.69
CA ALA A 93 -12.57 -15.15 -9.60
C ALA A 93 -13.34 -14.97 -8.28
N CYS A 94 -12.65 -14.71 -7.16
CA CYS A 94 -13.30 -14.58 -5.85
C CYS A 94 -13.01 -13.25 -5.13
N GLY A 95 -12.18 -12.38 -5.72
CA GLY A 95 -11.78 -11.10 -5.13
C GLY A 95 -10.75 -11.20 -3.98
N GLU A 96 -10.47 -12.41 -3.50
CA GLU A 96 -9.63 -12.63 -2.33
C GLU A 96 -8.13 -12.51 -2.63
N SER A 97 -7.35 -12.21 -1.61
CA SER A 97 -5.90 -12.01 -1.74
C SER A 97 -5.17 -13.30 -2.15
N MET A 98 -4.01 -13.13 -2.78
CA MET A 98 -3.11 -14.24 -3.13
C MET A 98 -1.96 -14.34 -2.12
N ILE A 99 -1.73 -15.52 -1.57
CA ILE A 99 -0.63 -15.80 -0.63
C ILE A 99 0.53 -16.49 -1.35
N ARG A 100 1.74 -16.04 -1.06
CA ARG A 100 2.98 -16.68 -1.50
C ARG A 100 3.21 -18.01 -0.75
N LYS A 101 3.38 -19.11 -1.48
CA LYS A 101 3.65 -20.45 -0.98
C LYS A 101 4.95 -20.98 -1.60
N LYS A 102 5.85 -21.47 -0.75
CA LYS A 102 7.04 -22.22 -1.16
C LYS A 102 6.71 -23.71 -1.20
N VAL A 103 7.16 -24.40 -2.24
CA VAL A 103 6.99 -25.84 -2.43
C VAL A 103 8.35 -26.44 -2.79
N LYS A 104 8.82 -27.41 -2.01
CA LYS A 104 10.05 -28.17 -2.32
C LYS A 104 9.68 -29.42 -3.11
N ARG A 105 10.45 -29.72 -4.16
CA ARG A 105 10.33 -30.96 -4.93
C ARG A 105 11.74 -31.47 -5.23
N GLY A 106 12.16 -32.50 -4.49
CA GLY A 106 13.58 -32.90 -4.45
C GLY A 106 14.44 -31.74 -3.93
N ASP A 107 15.54 -31.48 -4.62
CA ASP A 107 16.48 -30.40 -4.27
C ASP A 107 16.06 -29.01 -4.78
N LYS A 108 14.95 -28.91 -5.53
CA LYS A 108 14.47 -27.65 -6.11
C LYS A 108 13.37 -27.02 -5.28
N GLU A 109 13.45 -25.72 -5.03
CA GLU A 109 12.41 -24.90 -4.39
C GLU A 109 11.65 -24.10 -5.45
N TYR A 110 10.32 -24.21 -5.44
CA TYR A 110 9.42 -23.46 -6.32
C TYR A 110 8.54 -22.52 -5.50
N VAL A 111 8.19 -21.39 -6.10
CA VAL A 111 7.36 -20.37 -5.44
C VAL A 111 6.11 -20.10 -6.27
N TYR A 112 4.96 -20.16 -5.60
CA TYR A 112 3.66 -19.91 -6.19
C TYR A 112 2.89 -18.85 -5.39
N TYR A 113 2.07 -18.07 -6.08
CA TYR A 113 0.98 -17.32 -5.47
C TYR A 113 -0.29 -18.13 -5.60
N VAL A 114 -0.98 -18.35 -4.48
CA VAL A 114 -2.18 -19.18 -4.38
C VAL A 114 -3.29 -18.38 -3.70
N CYS A 115 -4.50 -18.44 -4.23
CA CYS A 115 -5.66 -17.80 -3.63
C CYS A 115 -5.88 -18.27 -2.17
N VAL A 116 -6.14 -17.32 -1.26
CA VAL A 116 -6.46 -17.60 0.16
C VAL A 116 -7.62 -18.58 0.28
N SER A 117 -8.71 -18.34 -0.45
CA SER A 117 -9.91 -19.18 -0.37
C SER A 117 -9.66 -20.61 -0.82
N LYS A 118 -8.74 -20.81 -1.78
CA LYS A 118 -8.28 -22.16 -2.14
C LYS A 118 -7.52 -22.81 -0.98
N LYS A 119 -6.63 -22.07 -0.33
CA LYS A 119 -5.81 -22.58 0.77
C LYS A 119 -6.66 -23.05 1.95
N TYR A 120 -7.73 -22.31 2.28
CA TYR A 120 -8.62 -22.62 3.40
C TYR A 120 -9.89 -23.39 3.00
N GLY A 121 -10.04 -23.76 1.73
CA GLY A 121 -11.16 -24.60 1.26
C GLY A 121 -12.50 -23.87 1.12
N THR A 122 -12.52 -22.53 1.11
CA THR A 122 -13.74 -21.70 1.08
C THR A 122 -14.25 -21.40 -0.33
N GLY A 123 -13.98 -22.27 -1.32
CA GLY A 123 -14.75 -22.29 -2.58
C GLY A 123 -14.15 -21.59 -3.81
N CYS A 124 -12.83 -21.37 -3.88
CA CYS A 124 -12.22 -20.87 -5.13
C CYS A 124 -11.76 -22.02 -6.06
N LEU A 125 -12.05 -21.87 -7.36
CA LEU A 125 -11.73 -22.80 -8.49
C LEU A 125 -10.24 -23.10 -8.73
N GLY A 126 -9.34 -22.71 -7.83
CA GLY A 126 -7.95 -23.18 -7.87
C GLY A 126 -6.93 -22.21 -8.46
N CYS A 127 -7.25 -20.91 -8.56
CA CYS A 127 -6.34 -19.88 -9.07
C CYS A 127 -4.98 -19.93 -8.36
N SER A 128 -3.94 -20.21 -9.14
CA SER A 128 -2.55 -20.21 -8.69
C SER A 128 -1.62 -19.92 -9.85
N ILE A 129 -0.54 -19.20 -9.59
CA ILE A 129 0.45 -18.81 -10.59
C ILE A 129 1.86 -18.91 -10.00
N SER A 130 2.85 -19.25 -10.82
CA SER A 130 4.25 -19.21 -10.39
C SER A 130 4.72 -17.77 -10.21
N GLU A 131 5.59 -17.54 -9.22
CA GLU A 131 6.18 -16.22 -8.99
C GLU A 131 6.99 -15.75 -10.22
N GLU A 132 7.70 -16.66 -10.88
CA GLU A 132 8.45 -16.39 -12.11
C GLU A 132 7.56 -15.87 -13.24
N LYS A 133 6.41 -16.52 -13.51
CA LYS A 133 5.47 -16.09 -14.57
C LYS A 133 4.86 -14.73 -14.25
N LEU A 134 4.53 -14.50 -12.98
CA LEU A 134 3.98 -13.21 -12.53
C LEU A 134 5.02 -12.09 -12.67
N LEU A 135 6.28 -12.38 -12.36
CA LEU A 135 7.39 -11.43 -12.44
C LEU A 135 7.76 -11.11 -13.89
N ASP A 136 7.83 -12.11 -14.76
CA ASP A 136 8.02 -11.92 -16.21
C ASP A 136 6.92 -11.06 -16.84
N TYR A 137 5.66 -11.34 -16.54
CA TYR A 137 4.54 -10.54 -17.03
C TYR A 137 4.60 -9.10 -16.51
N THR A 138 4.87 -8.91 -15.21
CA THR A 138 4.97 -7.57 -14.61
C THR A 138 6.11 -6.76 -15.25
N LYS A 139 7.27 -7.39 -15.49
CA LYS A 139 8.40 -6.77 -16.20
C LYS A 139 8.04 -6.36 -17.63
N LYS A 140 7.24 -7.15 -18.34
CA LYS A 140 6.81 -6.83 -19.70
C LYS A 140 5.89 -5.60 -19.75
N VAL A 141 5.08 -5.37 -18.71
CA VAL A 141 4.12 -4.25 -18.67
C VAL A 141 4.75 -2.96 -18.15
N LEU A 142 5.52 -3.00 -17.05
CA LEU A 142 6.12 -1.81 -16.42
C LEU A 142 7.60 -1.57 -16.79
N GLY A 143 8.29 -2.55 -17.36
CA GLY A 143 9.75 -2.53 -17.49
C GLY A 143 10.47 -2.88 -16.17
N GLU A 144 11.78 -3.12 -16.26
CA GLU A 144 12.55 -3.62 -15.11
C GLU A 144 12.82 -2.57 -14.02
N LYS A 145 12.93 -1.29 -14.39
CA LYS A 145 13.30 -0.20 -13.48
C LYS A 145 12.16 0.18 -12.51
N GLU A 146 10.91 -0.08 -12.88
CA GLU A 146 9.74 0.33 -12.11
C GLU A 146 9.21 -0.76 -11.17
N LEU A 147 9.87 -1.92 -11.13
CA LEU A 147 9.44 -3.04 -10.28
C LEU A 147 9.48 -2.68 -8.78
N ILE A 148 10.44 -1.87 -8.35
CA ILE A 148 10.60 -1.46 -6.94
C ILE A 148 9.45 -0.52 -6.52
N SER A 149 9.00 0.31 -7.46
CA SER A 149 7.89 1.25 -7.32
C SER A 149 6.56 0.66 -7.76
N LEU A 150 6.47 -0.67 -7.95
CA LEU A 150 5.24 -1.35 -8.35
C LEU A 150 4.01 -0.97 -7.49
N PRO A 151 4.08 -0.86 -6.15
CA PRO A 151 2.92 -0.42 -5.36
C PRO A 151 2.47 1.02 -5.66
N MET A 152 3.40 1.86 -6.14
CA MET A 152 3.13 3.23 -6.54
C MET A 152 2.31 3.27 -7.82
N TYR A 153 2.61 2.41 -8.81
CA TYR A 153 1.93 2.42 -10.10
C TYR A 153 0.75 1.46 -10.20
N ALA A 154 0.89 0.24 -9.66
CA ALA A 154 -0.16 -0.77 -9.68
C ALA A 154 -1.07 -0.61 -8.46
N LYS A 155 -2.38 -0.50 -8.73
CA LYS A 155 -3.42 -0.54 -7.70
C LYS A 155 -3.61 -1.97 -7.21
N GLU A 156 -3.84 -2.88 -8.16
CA GLU A 156 -4.16 -4.29 -7.96
C GLU A 156 -3.66 -5.13 -9.15
N ILE A 157 -3.33 -6.40 -8.89
CA ILE A 157 -2.94 -7.37 -9.91
C ILE A 157 -3.92 -8.53 -9.85
N LEU A 158 -4.79 -8.63 -10.85
CA LEU A 158 -5.82 -9.64 -10.95
C LEU A 158 -5.29 -10.89 -11.65
N ILE A 159 -5.43 -12.04 -11.00
CA ILE A 159 -5.02 -13.34 -11.52
C ILE A 159 -6.26 -14.21 -11.73
N TYR A 160 -6.46 -14.64 -12.97
CA TYR A 160 -7.61 -15.45 -13.39
C TYR A 160 -7.29 -16.95 -13.30
N SER A 161 -8.32 -17.79 -13.40
CA SER A 161 -8.22 -19.25 -13.30
C SER A 161 -7.42 -19.89 -14.44
N ASP A 162 -7.47 -19.30 -15.63
CA ASP A 162 -6.66 -19.64 -16.81
C ASP A 162 -5.20 -19.15 -16.74
N LYS A 163 -4.81 -18.56 -15.60
CA LYS A 163 -3.48 -17.95 -15.36
C LYS A 163 -3.17 -16.77 -16.28
N THR A 164 -4.19 -16.09 -16.81
CA THR A 164 -4.05 -14.75 -17.34
C THR A 164 -3.91 -13.75 -16.20
N ILE A 165 -3.20 -12.65 -16.47
CA ILE A 165 -2.89 -11.60 -15.50
C ILE A 165 -3.40 -10.29 -16.07
N ARG A 166 -4.07 -9.48 -15.24
CA ARG A 166 -4.43 -8.11 -15.57
C ARG A 166 -3.91 -7.19 -14.47
N ILE A 167 -3.10 -6.21 -14.83
CA ILE A 167 -2.59 -5.20 -13.91
C ILE A 167 -3.50 -3.98 -14.01
N ILE A 168 -4.07 -3.55 -12.89
CA ILE A 168 -4.83 -2.31 -12.79
C ILE A 168 -3.86 -1.22 -12.34
N MET A 169 -3.57 -0.29 -13.25
CA MET A 169 -2.72 0.87 -12.96
C MET A 169 -3.50 1.93 -12.19
N ARG A 170 -2.81 2.70 -11.35
CA ARG A 170 -3.36 3.89 -10.69
C ARG A 170 -3.42 5.02 -11.69
N GLU A 171 -4.55 5.73 -11.71
CA GLU A 171 -4.73 6.91 -12.56
C GLU A 171 -3.86 8.07 -12.04
N GLY A 172 -3.23 8.82 -12.96
CA GLY A 172 -2.54 10.08 -12.63
C GLY A 172 -1.05 9.99 -12.26
N ILE A 173 -0.38 8.84 -12.47
CA ILE A 173 1.07 8.71 -12.30
C ILE A 173 1.69 8.51 -13.68
N GLY A 174 2.28 9.56 -14.25
CA GLY A 174 2.92 9.52 -15.57
C GLY A 174 2.05 9.99 -16.74
N GLN A 175 1.20 11.01 -16.53
CA GLN A 175 0.85 11.97 -17.60
C GLN A 175 1.67 13.24 -17.42
#